data_AF-A0A945MZA5-F1
#
_entry.id   AF-A0A945MZA5-F1
#
_cell.length_a   1.000
_cell.length_b   1.000
_cell.length_c   1.000
_cell.angle_alpha   90.00
_cell.angle_beta   90.00
_cell.angle_gamma   90.00
#
_symmetry.space_group_name_H-M   'P 1'
#
loop_
_entity.id
_entity.type
_entity.pdbx_description
1 polymer ?
#
loop_
_entity_poly.entity_id
_entity_poly.type
_entity_poly.pdbx_seq_one_letter_code
_entity_poly.pdbx_strand_id
1 'polypeptide(L)'
;MTPLNRREGDDTYSLTDGRVTLKLIPWKISDYEGVDANRPMLDHIGFKVEDAQKVHQEIIDYNAQFPPATAPCWLLESRDEDRKKAEMLRKLAPHSKYQYCDLNGTCFVTTD
;
A
#
# COMPACT_ATOMS: atom_id res chain seq x y z
N MET A 1 5.60 16.10 8.89
CA MET A 1 6.72 15.35 9.51
C MET A 1 7.89 15.37 8.55
N THR A 2 9.08 15.78 8.98
CA THR A 2 10.30 15.68 8.17
C THR A 2 10.94 14.32 8.42
N PRO A 3 11.19 13.47 7.42
CA PRO A 3 11.83 12.16 7.64
C PRO A 3 13.26 12.36 8.15
N LEU A 4 13.49 12.04 9.44
CA LEU A 4 14.74 12.35 10.15
C LEU A 4 15.92 11.41 9.82
N ASN A 5 15.69 10.33 9.06
CA ASN A 5 16.66 9.22 8.95
C ASN A 5 17.24 9.01 7.53
N ARG A 6 16.96 9.89 6.57
CA ARG A 6 17.42 9.70 5.19
C ARG A 6 18.82 10.30 5.01
N ARG A 7 19.78 9.47 4.60
CA ARG A 7 21.10 9.94 4.18
C ARG A 7 21.03 10.45 2.75
N GLU A 8 21.88 11.41 2.41
CA GLU A 8 22.04 11.85 1.03
C GLU A 8 22.41 10.66 0.13
N GLY A 9 21.68 10.48 -0.97
CA GLY A 9 21.86 9.36 -1.90
C GLY A 9 21.13 8.05 -1.53
N ASP A 10 20.38 7.99 -0.43
CA ASP A 10 19.55 6.81 -0.12
C ASP A 10 18.20 6.91 -0.84
N ASP A 11 17.90 5.98 -1.75
CA ASP A 11 16.61 5.90 -2.44
C ASP A 11 15.49 5.31 -1.55
N THR A 12 15.84 4.75 -0.40
CA THR A 12 14.93 4.08 0.52
C THR A 12 14.30 5.06 1.51
N TYR A 13 13.01 4.88 1.76
CA TYR A 13 12.29 5.57 2.83
C TYR A 13 12.09 4.63 4.01
N SER A 14 12.47 5.06 5.22
CA SER A 14 12.34 4.25 6.43
C SER A 14 11.47 4.94 7.47
N LEU A 15 10.52 4.21 8.03
CA LEU A 15 9.68 4.62 9.17
C LEU A 15 9.89 3.61 10.30
N THR A 16 10.13 4.08 11.53
CA THR A 16 10.32 3.20 12.68
C THR A 16 9.66 3.73 13.95
N ASP A 17 9.18 2.83 14.80
CA ASP A 17 8.71 3.10 16.16
C ASP A 17 9.80 2.79 17.22
N GLY A 18 11.03 2.50 16.79
CA GLY A 18 12.14 2.07 17.64
C GLY A 18 12.23 0.56 17.89
N ARG A 19 11.22 -0.22 17.46
CA ARG A 19 11.20 -1.69 17.55
C ARG A 19 11.03 -2.35 16.18
N VAL A 20 10.16 -1.80 15.36
CA VAL A 20 9.86 -2.24 13.99
C VAL A 20 10.25 -1.12 13.02
N THR A 21 10.76 -1.50 11.85
CA THR A 21 11.08 -0.55 10.77
C THR A 21 10.38 -0.99 9.49
N LEU A 22 9.51 -0.14 8.96
CA LEU A 22 8.99 -0.25 7.60
C LEU A 22 9.97 0.43 6.65
N LYS A 23 10.49 -0.30 5.67
CA LYS A 23 11.33 0.23 4.58
C LYS A 23 10.58 0.18 3.27
N LEU A 24 10.36 1.33 2.65
CA LEU A 24 9.84 1.48 1.30
C LEU A 24 11.04 1.67 0.37
N ILE A 25 11.40 0.60 -0.35
CA ILE A 25 12.53 0.56 -1.27
C ILE A 25 11.95 0.65 -2.69
N PRO A 26 12.30 1.68 -3.48
CA PRO A 26 11.91 1.73 -4.88
C PRO A 26 12.39 0.48 -5.62
N TRP A 27 11.47 -0.20 -6.29
CA TRP A 27 11.80 -1.41 -7.02
C TRP A 27 12.64 -1.11 -8.27
N LYS A 28 13.70 -1.89 -8.51
CA LYS A 28 14.50 -1.85 -9.74
C LYS A 28 14.71 -3.28 -10.24
N ILE A 29 14.41 -3.55 -11.51
CA ILE A 29 14.56 -4.90 -12.09
C ILE A 29 16.00 -5.43 -11.98
N SER A 30 16.98 -4.53 -12.06
CA SER A 30 18.40 -4.83 -11.91
C SER A 30 18.74 -5.47 -10.56
N ASP A 31 17.98 -5.18 -9.51
CA ASP A 31 18.22 -5.75 -8.18
C ASP A 31 17.91 -7.26 -8.13
N TYR A 32 17.24 -7.78 -9.16
CA TYR A 32 16.84 -9.18 -9.31
C TYR A 32 17.62 -9.90 -10.40
N GLU A 33 18.74 -9.34 -10.87
CA GLU A 33 19.58 -10.00 -11.88
C GLU A 33 20.05 -11.38 -11.38
N GLY A 34 19.75 -12.43 -12.15
CA GLY A 34 20.10 -13.81 -11.82
C GLY A 34 19.18 -14.49 -10.79
N VAL A 35 18.07 -13.85 -10.38
CA VAL A 35 17.05 -14.45 -9.49
C VAL A 35 15.64 -14.22 -10.03
N ASP A 36 14.65 -14.97 -9.51
CA ASP A 36 13.25 -14.74 -9.85
C ASP A 36 12.73 -13.48 -9.13
N ALA A 37 12.20 -12.53 -9.90
CA ALA A 37 11.56 -11.33 -9.37
C ALA A 37 10.19 -11.64 -8.73
N ASN A 38 9.56 -12.75 -9.10
CA ASN A 38 8.29 -13.22 -8.54
C ASN A 38 8.52 -14.01 -7.25
N ARG A 39 8.75 -13.29 -6.16
CA ARG A 39 8.90 -13.85 -4.81
C ARG A 39 7.60 -13.73 -4.01
N PRO A 40 7.41 -14.52 -2.93
CA PRO A 40 6.30 -14.30 -1.99
C PRO A 40 6.28 -12.83 -1.54
N MET A 41 5.14 -12.17 -1.73
CA MET A 41 4.94 -10.77 -1.37
C MET A 41 4.17 -10.66 -0.05
N LEU A 42 4.28 -9.49 0.59
CA LEU A 42 3.42 -9.16 1.71
C LEU A 42 1.96 -9.15 1.21
N ASP A 43 1.07 -9.86 1.89
CA ASP A 43 -0.35 -9.89 1.53
C ASP A 43 -1.00 -8.52 1.78
N HIS A 44 -0.90 -8.00 3.02
CA HIS A 44 -1.37 -6.67 3.35
C HIS A 44 -0.62 -5.97 4.50
N ILE A 45 -0.72 -4.63 4.54
CA ILE A 45 -0.26 -3.78 5.65
C ILE A 45 -1.38 -2.86 6.16
N GLY A 46 -1.51 -2.73 7.48
CA GLY A 46 -2.48 -1.83 8.10
C GLY A 46 -1.86 -0.51 8.55
N PHE A 47 -2.53 0.61 8.25
CA PHE A 47 -2.17 1.94 8.73
C PHE A 47 -3.25 2.47 9.67
N LYS A 48 -2.85 2.81 10.90
CA LYS A 48 -3.66 3.64 11.77
C LYS A 48 -3.44 5.12 11.40
N VAL A 49 -4.51 5.83 11.10
CA VAL A 49 -4.49 7.24 10.69
C VAL A 49 -5.42 8.04 11.58
N GLU A 50 -5.35 9.37 11.51
CA GLU A 50 -6.20 10.25 12.33
C GLU A 50 -7.67 10.25 11.86
N ASP A 51 -7.89 10.13 10.55
CA ASP A 51 -9.21 10.09 9.92
C ASP A 51 -9.15 9.21 8.67
N ALA A 52 -9.68 7.99 8.77
CA ALA A 52 -9.62 7.04 7.66
C ALA A 52 -10.52 7.43 6.48
N GLN A 53 -11.63 8.13 6.74
CA GLN A 53 -12.55 8.61 5.69
C GLN A 53 -11.90 9.73 4.88
N LYS A 54 -11.17 10.63 5.53
CA LYS A 54 -10.40 11.67 4.84
C LYS A 54 -9.32 11.06 3.95
N VAL A 55 -8.54 10.10 4.48
CA VAL A 55 -7.53 9.39 3.68
C VAL A 55 -8.15 8.65 2.50
N HIS A 56 -9.33 8.04 2.68
CA HIS A 56 -10.07 7.40 1.59
C HIS A 56 -10.43 8.40 0.48
N GLN A 57 -10.94 9.58 0.85
CA GLN A 57 -11.26 10.61 -0.13
C GLN A 57 -10.00 11.09 -0.88
N GLU A 58 -8.89 11.32 -0.18
CA GLU A 58 -7.62 11.71 -0.80
C GLU A 58 -7.11 10.65 -1.80
N ILE A 59 -7.29 9.36 -1.50
CA ILE A 59 -6.95 8.26 -2.42
C ILE A 59 -7.85 8.29 -3.67
N ILE A 60 -9.17 8.47 -3.49
CA ILE A 60 -10.11 8.57 -4.62
C ILE A 60 -9.73 9.75 -5.51
N ASP A 61 -9.53 10.93 -4.92
CA ASP A 61 -9.20 12.17 -5.65
C ASP A 61 -7.87 12.05 -6.38
N TYR A 62 -6.88 11.37 -5.79
CA TYR A 62 -5.60 11.10 -6.43
C TYR A 62 -5.73 10.11 -7.58
N ASN A 63 -6.43 8.99 -7.38
CA ASN A 63 -6.67 7.98 -8.41
C ASN A 63 -7.43 8.54 -9.61
N ALA A 64 -8.38 9.45 -9.39
CA ALA A 64 -9.16 10.09 -10.45
C ALA A 64 -8.31 10.93 -11.44
N GLN A 65 -7.06 11.23 -11.10
CA GLN A 65 -6.11 11.94 -11.99
C GLN A 65 -5.51 11.03 -13.07
N PHE A 66 -5.77 9.71 -13.01
CA PHE A 66 -5.19 8.73 -13.90
C PHE A 66 -6.28 7.95 -14.66
N PRO A 67 -6.00 7.49 -15.90
CA PRO A 67 -6.84 6.50 -16.55
C PRO A 67 -7.01 5.24 -15.69
N PRO A 68 -8.18 4.55 -15.70
CA PRO A 68 -8.43 3.41 -14.83
C PRO A 68 -7.37 2.29 -14.90
N ALA A 69 -6.78 2.05 -16.08
CA ALA A 69 -5.78 1.01 -16.29
C ALA A 69 -4.39 1.34 -15.70
N THR A 70 -4.15 2.60 -15.36
CA THR A 70 -2.85 3.09 -14.85
C THR A 70 -3.02 3.83 -13.52
N ALA A 71 -4.19 3.75 -12.90
CA ALA A 71 -4.42 4.33 -11.59
C ALA A 71 -3.50 3.66 -10.57
N PRO A 72 -2.79 4.42 -9.73
CA PRO A 72 -1.75 3.89 -8.84
C PRO A 72 -2.30 2.96 -7.76
N CYS A 73 -3.60 3.04 -7.47
CA CYS A 73 -4.27 2.27 -6.44
C CYS A 73 -5.55 1.62 -6.99
N TRP A 74 -5.69 0.32 -6.75
CA TRP A 74 -6.90 -0.44 -7.03
C TRP A 74 -7.88 -0.32 -5.85
N LEU A 75 -9.03 0.31 -6.10
CA LEU A 75 -10.04 0.61 -5.09
C LEU A 75 -10.87 -0.61 -4.61
N LEU A 76 -10.73 -1.76 -5.25
CA LEU A 76 -11.43 -3.00 -4.89
C LEU A 76 -12.98 -2.92 -4.85
N GLU A 77 -13.60 -2.13 -5.72
CA GLU A 77 -15.07 -1.93 -5.69
C GLU A 77 -15.81 -2.48 -6.91
N SER A 78 -15.14 -2.55 -8.07
CA SER A 78 -15.82 -2.63 -9.37
C SER A 78 -16.26 -4.04 -9.75
N ARG A 79 -15.38 -5.04 -9.60
CA ARG A 79 -15.62 -6.42 -10.02
C ARG A 79 -16.06 -7.30 -8.85
N ASP A 80 -16.63 -8.48 -9.14
CA ASP A 80 -16.97 -9.45 -8.10
C ASP A 80 -15.74 -9.96 -7.33
N GLU A 81 -14.62 -10.15 -8.03
CA GLU A 81 -13.35 -10.54 -7.42
C GLU A 81 -12.83 -9.46 -6.47
N ASP A 82 -12.96 -8.19 -6.85
CA ASP A 82 -12.61 -7.03 -6.04
C ASP A 82 -13.34 -7.06 -4.69
N ARG A 83 -14.67 -7.22 -4.75
CA ARG A 83 -15.54 -7.27 -3.57
C ARG A 83 -15.19 -8.45 -2.66
N LYS A 84 -14.93 -9.63 -3.24
CA LYS A 84 -14.47 -10.80 -2.48
C LYS A 84 -13.13 -10.55 -1.80
N LYS A 85 -12.19 -9.88 -2.47
CA LYS A 85 -10.89 -9.53 -1.89
C LYS A 85 -11.05 -8.51 -0.76
N ALA A 86 -11.89 -7.49 -0.94
CA ALA A 86 -12.20 -6.51 0.12
C ALA A 86 -12.86 -7.19 1.34
N GLU A 87 -13.79 -8.13 1.14
CA GLU A 87 -14.39 -8.92 2.21
C GLU A 87 -13.36 -9.78 2.96
N MET A 88 -12.45 -10.44 2.22
CA MET A 88 -11.36 -11.20 2.81
C MET A 88 -10.45 -10.29 3.67
N LEU A 89 -10.04 -9.14 3.14
CA LEU A 89 -9.22 -8.18 3.87
C LEU A 89 -9.93 -7.65 5.12
N ARG A 90 -11.24 -7.38 5.07
CA ARG A 90 -12.04 -7.04 6.26
C ARG A 90 -12.06 -8.15 7.30
N LYS A 91 -12.13 -9.42 6.90
CA LYS A 91 -12.06 -10.55 7.85
C LYS A 91 -10.69 -10.65 8.52
N LEU A 92 -9.60 -10.39 7.79
CA LEU A 92 -8.23 -10.43 8.31
C LEU A 92 -7.89 -9.20 9.17
N ALA A 93 -8.49 -8.04 8.86
CA ALA A 93 -8.35 -6.79 9.60
C ALA A 93 -9.73 -6.23 10.02
N PRO A 94 -10.37 -6.80 11.06
CA PRO A 94 -11.76 -6.48 11.44
C PRO A 94 -12.01 -5.02 11.81
N HIS A 95 -10.97 -4.30 12.24
CA HIS A 95 -11.05 -2.89 12.62
C HIS A 95 -10.76 -1.93 11.45
N SER A 96 -10.43 -2.45 10.26
CA SER A 96 -10.21 -1.62 9.09
C SER A 96 -11.51 -1.06 8.54
N LYS A 97 -11.47 0.19 8.09
CA LYS A 97 -12.59 0.87 7.45
C LYS A 97 -12.54 0.72 5.93
N TYR A 98 -11.37 0.96 5.32
CA TYR A 98 -11.16 0.89 3.88
C TYR A 98 -10.00 -0.04 3.51
N GLN A 99 -10.08 -0.61 2.30
CA GLN A 99 -9.16 -1.62 1.78
C GLN A 99 -8.81 -1.27 0.33
N TYR A 100 -7.54 -1.41 -0.03
CA TYR A 100 -7.02 -1.10 -1.35
C TYR A 100 -5.88 -2.06 -1.71
N CYS A 101 -5.46 -2.09 -2.97
CA CYS A 101 -4.17 -2.69 -3.33
C CYS A 101 -3.38 -1.80 -4.29
N ASP A 102 -2.06 -1.90 -4.25
CA ASP A 102 -1.20 -1.30 -5.27
C ASP A 102 -1.28 -2.08 -6.59
N LEU A 103 -0.58 -1.59 -7.62
CA LEU A 103 -0.50 -2.23 -8.94
C LEU A 103 0.14 -3.62 -8.93
N ASN A 104 0.92 -3.96 -7.90
CA ASN A 104 1.55 -5.27 -7.75
C ASN A 104 0.71 -6.23 -6.90
N GLY A 105 -0.47 -5.81 -6.46
CA GLY A 105 -1.40 -6.62 -5.68
C GLY A 105 -1.11 -6.66 -4.18
N THR A 106 -0.13 -5.90 -3.68
CA THR A 106 0.10 -5.71 -2.24
C THR A 106 -1.01 -4.83 -1.69
N CYS A 107 -1.73 -5.32 -0.70
CA CYS A 107 -2.90 -4.62 -0.19
C CYS A 107 -2.59 -3.77 1.03
N PHE A 108 -3.39 -2.73 1.24
CA PHE A 108 -3.28 -1.89 2.43
C PHE A 108 -4.65 -1.53 2.95
N VAL A 109 -4.74 -1.41 4.27
CA VAL A 109 -5.99 -1.13 4.97
C VAL A 109 -5.82 0.04 5.93
N THR A 110 -6.85 0.87 6.07
CA THR A 110 -6.82 2.03 6.98
C THR A 110 -7.82 1.89 8.11
N THR A 111 -7.45 2.40 9.29
CA THR A 111 -8.30 2.45 10.49
C THR A 111 -7.99 3.74 11.27
N ASP A 112 -8.90 4.19 12.14
CA ASP A 112 -8.71 5.31 13.07
C ASP A 112 -9.00 4.89 14.52
#